data_AF-A0A521QGX3-F1
#
_entry.id   AF-A0A521QGX3-F1
#
_cell.length_a   1.000
_cell.length_b   1.000
_cell.length_c   1.000
_cell.angle_alpha   90.00
_cell.angle_beta   90.00
_cell.angle_gamma   90.00
#
_symmetry.space_group_name_H-M   'P 1'
#
loop_
_entity.id
_entity.type
_entity.pdbx_description
1 polymer ?
#
loop_
_entity_poly.entity_id
_entity_poly.type
_entity_poly.pdbx_seq_one_letter_code
_entity_poly.pdbx_strand_id
1 'polypeptide(L)'
;MKFPRLSQYRTGGTSQHMKVGIPLPRTPDGRVYRFSPNENAYPRHFVIGNVVASVGLSKELRVRMKHEPHTKQTVCPYSGIVADDDAFIHPDDVKAALEIVKHAAAQDMQDAVSDIFRNAFKGSSSVKGPIRVTTDVKRSIPKPKPRFSRQDLMRKLVCDHCGRDYGLFAIGLFCPDCGAPNLRLHFSREAELVDDQVSLAKGIETEKEELAYRLLGNAHEDVLTAFEATLKAVYFYGKAQANVSPPKVGNDFQNIDKALRRFAELNLNPFAELTDPEMAALLLNIQKRHIIGHNLGVVDDKFATHANDAKVGETVGLVGADIQQFAAIGQKVVDGLDAWLCGSPSPTVNHSPLLMTIKEPTVDPDDPKNLRALDLQLSLLARKVAVWVAEHCTDGSRGFVDASKLRKEFKDNSEVELEEAVAELATDGFVEISHFSGGGLTNFRPLLDLYLTFDGPAFGRDPVADTVTVTELALARPDSVRGEELLAQTGWDLRRFNPIFEHIAAQIPDRGVRRYLGTKLSVSSLHLLAEDRVQLKRFVARLKS
;
A
#
# COMPACT_ATOMS: atom_id res chain seq x y z
N MET A 1 53.92 32.71 8.12
CA MET A 1 53.92 31.48 7.30
C MET A 1 52.75 31.56 6.31
N LYS A 2 52.95 31.27 5.02
CA LYS A 2 51.86 31.28 4.03
C LYS A 2 51.35 29.84 3.86
N PHE A 3 50.03 29.65 3.87
CA PHE A 3 49.39 28.35 3.67
C PHE A 3 48.69 28.30 2.30
N PRO A 4 49.42 28.09 1.19
CA PRO A 4 48.86 28.13 -0.15
C PRO A 4 47.77 27.06 -0.35
N ARG A 5 47.90 25.87 0.26
CA ARG A 5 46.86 24.82 0.13
C ARG A 5 45.60 25.13 0.93
N LEU A 6 45.70 25.90 2.01
CA LEU A 6 44.51 26.36 2.75
C LEU A 6 43.87 27.60 2.12
N SER A 7 44.62 28.39 1.34
CA SER A 7 44.10 29.58 0.69
C SER A 7 42.97 29.31 -0.30
N GLN A 8 42.93 28.12 -0.92
CA GLN A 8 41.83 27.70 -1.81
C GLN A 8 40.49 27.52 -1.07
N TYR A 9 40.54 27.32 0.25
CA TYR A 9 39.35 27.19 1.10
C TYR A 9 39.05 28.48 1.88
N ARG A 10 39.79 29.57 1.66
CA ARG A 10 39.65 30.78 2.47
C ARG A 10 38.32 31.48 2.19
N THR A 11 37.55 31.70 3.24
CA THR A 11 36.27 32.44 3.22
C THR A 11 36.37 33.80 3.91
N GLY A 12 37.47 34.08 4.63
CA GLY A 12 37.73 35.38 5.25
C GLY A 12 38.92 35.39 6.21
N GLY A 13 38.95 36.38 7.12
CA GLY A 13 39.94 36.47 8.20
C GLY A 13 41.24 37.23 7.86
N THR A 14 42.12 37.37 8.84
CA THR A 14 43.42 38.07 8.72
C THR A 14 44.56 37.11 8.37
N SER A 15 45.77 37.63 8.21
CA SER A 15 46.98 36.81 8.00
C SER A 15 47.34 35.93 9.20
N GLN A 16 46.90 36.31 10.41
CA GLN A 16 47.11 35.55 11.65
C GLN A 16 45.90 34.66 12.01
N HIS A 17 44.69 35.04 11.58
CA HIS A 17 43.45 34.28 11.81
C HIS A 17 42.72 34.03 10.50
N MET A 18 43.10 32.96 9.79
CA MET A 18 42.45 32.57 8.54
C MET A 18 41.10 31.89 8.82
N LYS A 19 40.03 32.34 8.15
CA LYS A 19 38.74 31.61 8.12
C LYS A 19 38.68 30.77 6.85
N VAL A 20 38.39 29.49 6.98
CA VAL A 20 38.25 28.54 5.87
C VAL A 20 36.85 27.94 5.84
N GLY A 21 36.32 27.71 4.64
CA GLY A 21 35.08 26.99 4.40
C GLY A 21 35.37 25.76 3.56
N ILE A 22 35.21 24.58 4.17
CA ILE A 22 35.32 23.31 3.45
C ILE A 22 33.96 23.01 2.82
N PRO A 23 33.88 22.80 1.50
CA PRO A 23 32.61 22.46 0.86
C PRO A 23 32.12 21.10 1.37
N LEU A 24 30.82 21.03 1.64
CA LEU A 24 30.17 19.79 2.03
C LEU A 24 30.22 18.75 0.90
N PRO A 25 30.20 17.45 1.24
CA PRO A 25 30.19 16.39 0.23
C PRO A 25 28.95 16.52 -0.66
N ARG A 26 29.16 16.21 -1.94
CA ARG A 26 28.13 16.27 -2.98
C ARG A 26 28.05 14.95 -3.74
N THR A 27 26.86 14.63 -4.22
CA THR A 27 26.64 13.56 -5.19
C THR A 27 27.27 13.93 -6.54
N PRO A 28 27.45 12.96 -7.47
CA PRO A 28 27.97 13.23 -8.81
C PRO A 28 27.14 14.26 -9.60
N ASP A 29 25.85 14.35 -9.32
CA ASP A 29 24.92 15.32 -9.91
C ASP A 29 24.80 16.63 -9.11
N GLY A 30 25.67 16.84 -8.13
CA GLY A 30 25.88 18.15 -7.48
C GLY A 30 25.00 18.45 -6.27
N ARG A 31 24.14 17.52 -5.83
CA ARG A 31 23.31 17.66 -4.62
C ARG A 31 24.15 17.51 -3.36
N VAL A 32 23.86 18.29 -2.35
CA VAL A 32 24.60 18.31 -1.08
C VAL A 32 24.00 17.30 -0.11
N TYR A 33 24.84 16.49 0.54
CA TYR A 33 24.38 15.57 1.58
C TYR A 33 23.94 16.31 2.85
N ARG A 34 22.86 15.82 3.45
CA ARG A 34 22.26 16.29 4.69
C ARG A 34 21.90 15.11 5.59
N PHE A 35 21.98 15.33 6.89
CA PHE A 35 21.72 14.34 7.93
C PHE A 35 20.88 14.95 9.04
N SER A 36 19.70 14.39 9.28
CA SER A 36 18.76 14.92 10.27
C SER A 36 19.36 14.93 11.68
N PRO A 37 19.23 16.04 12.42
CA PRO A 37 19.61 16.07 13.84
C PRO A 37 18.64 15.24 14.70
N ASN A 38 17.44 14.93 14.21
CA ASN A 38 16.49 14.08 14.92
C ASN A 38 16.90 12.60 14.82
N GLU A 39 17.22 11.99 15.96
CA GLU A 39 17.65 10.59 16.05
C GLU A 39 16.54 9.60 15.74
N ASN A 40 15.28 10.00 15.92
CA ASN A 40 14.10 9.19 15.61
C ASN A 40 13.69 9.27 14.13
N ALA A 41 14.33 10.12 13.32
CA ALA A 41 14.08 10.15 11.89
C ALA A 41 14.72 8.91 11.24
N TYR A 42 14.01 8.22 10.34
CA TYR A 42 14.57 7.09 9.61
C TYR A 42 14.14 7.14 8.14
N PRO A 43 15.06 7.03 7.17
CA PRO A 43 16.52 7.07 7.29
C PRO A 43 17.00 8.52 7.40
N ARG A 44 17.66 8.95 8.49
CA ARG A 44 18.09 10.35 8.74
C ARG A 44 18.78 11.10 7.58
N HIS A 45 19.21 10.43 6.52
CA HIS A 45 19.97 10.95 5.40
C HIS A 45 19.09 11.38 4.24
N PHE A 46 19.51 12.45 3.56
CA PHE A 46 18.90 12.96 2.33
C PHE A 46 19.87 13.88 1.61
N VAL A 47 19.51 14.34 0.40
CA VAL A 47 20.32 15.30 -0.36
C VAL A 47 19.47 16.47 -0.86
N ILE A 48 20.07 17.65 -0.94
CA ILE A 48 19.41 18.88 -1.42
C ILE A 48 20.17 19.42 -2.63
N GLY A 49 19.45 19.72 -3.71
CA GLY A 49 19.95 20.31 -4.95
C GLY A 49 19.62 21.80 -5.10
N ASN A 50 19.65 22.27 -6.35
CA ASN A 50 19.34 23.64 -6.69
C ASN A 50 17.82 23.85 -6.87
N VAL A 51 17.38 25.11 -6.93
CA VAL A 51 16.03 25.40 -7.40
C VAL A 51 16.03 25.27 -8.91
N VAL A 52 15.20 24.39 -9.46
CA VAL A 52 15.18 24.07 -10.90
C VAL A 52 13.87 24.47 -11.57
N ALA A 53 12.82 24.75 -10.80
CA ALA A 53 11.55 25.25 -11.31
C ALA A 53 11.16 26.55 -10.58
N SER A 54 10.70 27.54 -11.34
CA SER A 54 10.13 28.75 -10.75
C SER A 54 8.66 28.49 -10.42
N VAL A 55 8.33 28.45 -9.13
CA VAL A 55 6.95 28.27 -8.66
C VAL A 55 6.47 29.60 -8.08
N GLY A 56 5.36 30.13 -8.62
CA GLY A 56 4.73 31.32 -8.08
C GLY A 56 4.16 31.03 -6.69
N LEU A 57 4.79 31.58 -5.65
CA LEU A 57 4.36 31.36 -4.26
C LEU A 57 3.01 32.04 -4.03
N SER A 58 1.92 31.29 -4.12
CA SER A 58 0.57 31.74 -3.78
C SER A 58 0.34 31.69 -2.27
N LYS A 59 -0.81 32.20 -1.79
CA LYS A 59 -1.16 32.12 -0.37
C LYS A 59 -1.46 30.67 0.04
N GLU A 60 -2.11 29.92 -0.85
CA GLU A 60 -2.50 28.52 -0.67
C GLU A 60 -1.27 27.62 -0.51
N LEU A 61 -0.22 27.85 -1.34
CA LEU A 61 1.04 27.12 -1.22
C LEU A 61 1.76 27.43 0.10
N ARG A 62 1.78 28.69 0.54
CA ARG A 62 2.45 29.10 1.79
C ARG A 62 1.81 28.50 3.04
N VAL A 63 0.48 28.36 3.09
CA VAL A 63 -0.22 27.75 4.24
C VAL A 63 0.27 26.33 4.53
N ARG A 64 0.74 25.63 3.50
CA ARG A 64 1.27 24.27 3.63
C ARG A 64 2.74 24.23 4.02
N MET A 65 3.48 25.32 3.87
CA MET A 65 4.92 25.40 4.17
C MET A 65 5.18 25.62 5.67
N LYS A 66 6.33 25.16 6.15
CA LYS A 66 6.78 25.43 7.53
C LYS A 66 7.48 26.78 7.66
N HIS A 67 8.13 27.22 6.58
CA HIS A 67 8.79 28.53 6.49
C HIS A 67 8.93 28.94 5.02
N GLU A 68 9.35 30.19 4.80
CA GLU A 68 9.66 30.66 3.45
C GLU A 68 10.77 29.79 2.83
N PRO A 69 10.60 29.38 1.56
CA PRO A 69 11.58 28.55 0.86
C PRO A 69 12.88 29.31 0.60
N HIS A 70 13.93 28.56 0.26
CA HIS A 70 15.23 29.09 -0.18
C HIS A 70 15.95 29.90 0.90
N THR A 71 15.69 29.59 2.17
CA THR A 71 16.35 30.18 3.33
C THR A 71 17.55 29.33 3.77
N LYS A 72 18.21 29.72 4.87
CA LYS A 72 19.32 28.95 5.48
C LYS A 72 18.84 27.91 6.49
N GLN A 73 17.58 27.52 6.38
CA GLN A 73 16.95 26.53 7.23
C GLN A 73 16.60 25.32 6.37
N THR A 74 16.77 24.15 6.96
CA THR A 74 16.46 22.87 6.35
C THR A 74 15.36 22.21 7.17
N VAL A 75 14.44 21.54 6.47
CA VAL A 75 13.43 20.68 7.09
C VAL A 75 13.87 19.23 6.93
N CYS A 76 13.75 18.43 8.00
CA CYS A 76 13.94 17.00 7.86
C CYS A 76 12.77 16.41 7.06
N PRO A 77 13.01 15.74 5.91
CA PRO A 77 11.94 15.20 5.08
C PRO A 77 11.15 14.07 5.75
N TYR A 78 11.71 13.42 6.77
CA TYR A 78 11.09 12.26 7.44
C TYR A 78 10.39 12.61 8.76
N SER A 79 10.90 13.59 9.51
CA SER A 79 10.33 13.97 10.82
C SER A 79 9.70 15.37 10.84
N GLY A 80 10.00 16.19 9.83
CA GLY A 80 9.52 17.56 9.75
C GLY A 80 10.20 18.54 10.72
N ILE A 81 11.24 18.15 11.47
CA ILE A 81 11.99 19.09 12.31
C ILE A 81 12.66 20.16 11.44
N VAL A 82 12.63 21.41 11.90
CA VAL A 82 13.26 22.56 11.23
C VAL A 82 14.47 22.98 12.04
N ALA A 83 15.60 23.15 11.38
CA ALA A 83 16.81 23.72 11.99
C ALA A 83 17.67 24.40 10.92
N ASP A 84 18.68 25.15 11.35
CA ASP A 84 19.64 25.76 10.43
C ASP A 84 20.39 24.68 9.64
N ASP A 85 20.82 25.01 8.42
CA ASP A 85 21.54 24.11 7.52
C ASP A 85 22.73 23.39 8.18
N ASP A 86 23.43 24.08 9.09
CA ASP A 86 24.60 23.56 9.80
C ASP A 86 24.24 22.42 10.76
N ALA A 87 23.01 22.42 11.31
CA ALA A 87 22.51 21.35 12.17
C ALA A 87 22.28 20.04 11.39
N PHE A 88 22.23 20.10 10.07
CA PHE A 88 22.05 18.95 9.18
C PHE A 88 23.37 18.42 8.60
N ILE A 89 24.53 18.87 9.10
CA ILE A 89 25.83 18.35 8.69
C ILE A 89 26.10 17.02 9.42
N HIS A 90 26.50 15.99 8.68
CA HIS A 90 26.86 14.72 9.28
C HIS A 90 28.12 14.87 10.18
N PRO A 91 28.14 14.34 11.42
CA PRO A 91 29.29 14.48 12.32
C PRO A 91 30.61 13.98 11.73
N ASP A 92 30.58 12.93 10.91
CA ASP A 92 31.78 12.42 10.26
C ASP A 92 32.28 13.29 9.10
N ASP A 93 31.42 14.11 8.50
CA ASP A 93 31.84 15.09 7.49
C ASP A 93 32.54 16.27 8.16
N VAL A 94 32.11 16.67 9.36
CA VAL A 94 32.85 17.63 10.18
C VAL A 94 34.24 17.11 10.51
N LYS A 95 34.34 15.84 10.94
CA LYS A 95 35.64 15.18 11.19
C LYS A 95 36.50 15.12 9.92
N ALA A 96 35.92 14.77 8.78
CA ALA A 96 36.63 14.71 7.51
C ALA A 96 37.15 16.10 7.09
N ALA A 97 36.34 17.15 7.24
CA ALA A 97 36.75 18.52 6.96
C ALA A 97 37.93 18.96 7.85
N LEU A 98 37.90 18.62 9.14
CA LEU A 98 39.01 18.89 10.06
C LEU A 98 40.29 18.16 9.64
N GLU A 99 40.20 16.89 9.22
CA GLU A 99 41.35 16.14 8.73
C GLU A 99 41.91 16.70 7.41
N ILE A 100 41.05 17.21 6.51
CA ILE A 100 41.48 17.92 5.28
C ILE A 100 42.29 19.17 5.65
N VAL A 101 41.82 19.97 6.60
CA VAL A 101 42.52 21.18 7.06
C VAL A 101 43.85 20.83 7.70
N LYS A 102 43.90 19.86 8.63
CA LYS A 102 45.14 19.41 9.28
C LYS A 102 46.16 18.91 8.27
N HIS A 103 45.70 18.11 7.31
CA HIS A 103 46.54 17.55 6.27
C HIS A 103 47.14 18.63 5.37
N ALA A 104 46.31 19.57 4.91
CA ALA A 104 46.76 20.69 4.09
C ALA A 104 47.75 21.58 4.84
N ALA A 105 47.51 21.86 6.13
CA ALA A 105 48.43 22.60 6.98
C ALA A 105 49.77 21.86 7.15
N ALA A 106 49.74 20.55 7.43
CA ALA A 106 50.95 19.74 7.60
C ALA A 106 51.80 19.70 6.33
N GLN A 107 51.17 19.59 5.15
CA GLN A 107 51.87 19.64 3.87
C GLN A 107 52.51 21.01 3.60
N ASP A 108 51.80 22.09 3.90
CA ASP A 108 52.34 23.45 3.76
C ASP A 108 53.51 23.69 4.72
N MET A 109 53.47 23.13 5.95
CA MET A 109 54.60 23.17 6.88
C MET A 109 55.79 22.36 6.39
N GLN A 110 55.57 21.14 5.91
CA GLN A 110 56.62 20.29 5.36
C GLN A 110 57.30 20.95 4.15
N ASP A 111 56.52 21.57 3.25
CA ASP A 111 57.06 22.30 2.11
C ASP A 111 57.84 23.54 2.54
N ALA A 112 57.34 24.32 3.51
CA ALA A 112 58.06 25.47 4.03
C ALA A 112 59.40 25.07 4.69
N VAL A 113 59.44 23.98 5.45
CA VAL A 113 60.68 23.44 6.03
C VAL A 113 61.60 22.94 4.92
N SER A 114 61.08 22.17 3.97
CA SER A 114 61.85 21.70 2.81
C SER A 114 62.44 22.85 2.01
N ASP A 115 61.70 23.93 1.81
CA ASP A 115 62.17 25.11 1.07
C ASP A 115 63.20 25.90 1.88
N ILE A 116 63.04 26.02 3.20
CA ILE A 116 64.07 26.58 4.09
C ILE A 116 65.35 25.74 4.01
N PHE A 117 65.25 24.41 4.08
CA PHE A 117 66.39 23.51 3.90
C PHE A 117 67.02 23.70 2.53
N ARG A 118 66.25 23.63 1.43
CA ARG A 118 66.77 23.83 0.07
C ARG A 118 67.45 25.18 -0.11
N ASN A 119 66.91 26.25 0.46
CA ASN A 119 67.49 27.59 0.37
C ASN A 119 68.72 27.76 1.27
N ALA A 120 68.75 27.12 2.45
CA ALA A 120 69.93 27.08 3.32
C ALA A 120 71.09 26.30 2.66
N PHE A 121 70.79 25.25 1.89
CA PHE A 121 71.77 24.47 1.16
C PHE A 121 72.10 25.01 -0.25
N LYS A 122 71.35 26.00 -0.76
CA LYS A 122 71.64 26.66 -2.05
C LYS A 122 72.89 27.57 -2.04
N GLY A 123 73.40 27.93 -0.85
CA GLY A 123 74.65 28.69 -0.69
C GLY A 123 75.92 27.83 -0.66
N SER A 124 75.81 26.50 -0.67
CA SER A 124 76.95 25.57 -0.57
C SER A 124 77.42 25.08 -1.94
N SER A 125 77.91 26.00 -2.77
CA SER A 125 78.67 25.65 -3.97
C SER A 125 80.17 25.56 -3.63
N SER A 126 80.57 24.52 -2.88
CA SER A 126 81.92 23.92 -2.96
C SER A 126 82.13 22.83 -1.90
N VAL A 127 81.74 21.59 -2.20
CA VAL A 127 82.42 20.44 -1.60
C VAL A 127 82.59 19.39 -2.70
N LYS A 128 83.85 19.20 -3.13
CA LYS A 128 84.27 18.06 -3.95
C LYS A 128 84.23 16.81 -3.07
N GLY A 129 83.28 15.91 -3.29
CA GLY A 129 83.20 14.60 -2.61
C GLY A 129 82.12 13.69 -3.23
N PRO A 130 82.25 12.35 -3.15
CA PRO A 130 81.46 11.41 -3.94
C PRO A 130 80.07 11.08 -3.36
N ILE A 131 79.53 11.89 -2.43
CA ILE A 131 78.27 11.58 -1.74
C ILE A 131 77.17 12.49 -2.25
N ARG A 132 76.40 11.97 -3.21
CA ARG A 132 75.18 12.59 -3.73
C ARG A 132 74.02 12.29 -2.79
N VAL A 133 73.74 13.19 -1.85
CA VAL A 133 72.55 13.07 -0.99
C VAL A 133 71.31 13.52 -1.77
N THR A 134 70.64 12.57 -2.42
CA THR A 134 69.28 12.77 -2.95
C THR A 134 68.28 12.58 -1.82
N THR A 135 67.76 13.68 -1.28
CA THR A 135 66.59 13.63 -0.39
C THR A 135 65.33 13.41 -1.24
N ASP A 136 64.99 12.15 -1.48
CA ASP A 136 63.67 11.77 -1.96
C ASP A 136 62.67 11.88 -0.79
N VAL A 137 62.10 13.06 -0.63
CA VAL A 137 60.94 13.24 0.24
C VAL A 137 59.76 12.63 -0.49
N LYS A 138 59.37 11.40 -0.12
CA LYS A 138 58.15 10.75 -0.61
C LYS A 138 56.94 11.62 -0.27
N ARG A 139 56.56 12.48 -1.20
CA ARG A 139 55.34 13.30 -1.17
C ARG A 139 54.15 12.44 -1.52
N SER A 140 53.58 11.75 -0.55
CA SER A 140 52.19 11.32 -0.63
C SER A 140 51.67 11.03 0.76
N ILE A 141 51.14 12.05 1.41
CA ILE A 141 50.15 11.80 2.45
C ILE A 141 48.83 11.61 1.68
N PRO A 142 48.12 10.48 1.81
CA PRO A 142 46.86 10.27 1.10
C PRO A 142 45.83 11.35 1.46
N LYS A 143 45.18 11.95 0.47
CA LYS A 143 44.09 12.91 0.71
C LYS A 143 42.98 12.20 1.51
N PRO A 144 42.45 12.82 2.59
CA PRO A 144 41.30 12.26 3.29
C PRO A 144 40.13 12.12 2.30
N LYS A 145 39.56 10.93 2.18
CA LYS A 145 38.33 10.72 1.40
C LYS A 145 37.14 11.29 2.20
N PRO A 146 36.14 11.90 1.54
CA PRO A 146 34.85 12.15 2.18
C PRO A 146 34.36 10.84 2.80
N ARG A 147 34.01 10.87 4.09
CA ARG A 147 33.72 9.63 4.83
C ARG A 147 32.31 9.12 4.54
N PHE A 148 31.39 10.02 4.19
CA PHE A 148 30.00 9.67 4.01
C PHE A 148 29.55 9.88 2.56
N SER A 149 29.48 8.79 1.80
CA SER A 149 28.77 8.72 0.52
C SER A 149 28.04 7.40 0.44
N ARG A 150 26.72 7.43 0.21
CA ARG A 150 25.92 6.23 -0.06
C ARG A 150 25.69 6.10 -1.55
N GLN A 151 25.84 4.88 -2.07
CA GLN A 151 25.54 4.52 -3.46
C GLN A 151 24.12 3.96 -3.63
N ASP A 152 23.29 4.00 -2.57
CA ASP A 152 21.92 3.48 -2.61
C ASP A 152 21.06 4.18 -3.68
N LEU A 153 20.07 3.46 -4.19
CA LEU A 153 19.05 3.99 -5.08
C LEU A 153 18.32 5.16 -4.41
N MET A 154 18.34 6.31 -5.06
CA MET A 154 17.81 7.57 -4.54
C MET A 154 16.57 8.00 -5.32
N ARG A 155 15.51 8.34 -4.61
CA ARG A 155 14.30 8.97 -5.17
C ARG A 155 14.58 10.44 -5.38
N LYS A 156 14.77 10.85 -6.63
CA LYS A 156 15.00 12.25 -7.02
C LYS A 156 13.66 12.91 -7.31
N LEU A 157 13.44 14.08 -6.72
CA LEU A 157 12.16 14.78 -6.75
C LEU A 157 12.41 16.28 -6.92
N VAL A 158 11.46 16.94 -7.58
CA VAL A 158 11.37 18.41 -7.61
C VAL A 158 10.11 18.81 -6.86
N CYS A 159 10.24 19.65 -5.84
CA CYS A 159 9.12 20.08 -5.02
C CYS A 159 8.16 20.92 -5.86
N ASP A 160 6.91 20.48 -5.93
CA ASP A 160 5.80 21.14 -6.60
C ASP A 160 5.31 22.42 -5.89
N HIS A 161 5.81 22.71 -4.68
CA HIS A 161 5.51 23.93 -3.94
C HIS A 161 6.59 25.01 -4.01
N CYS A 162 7.87 24.64 -4.14
CA CYS A 162 8.98 25.61 -4.10
C CYS A 162 10.05 25.43 -5.20
N GLY A 163 9.90 24.46 -6.10
CA GLY A 163 10.87 24.18 -7.18
C GLY A 163 12.17 23.52 -6.72
N ARG A 164 12.22 23.14 -5.45
CA ARG A 164 13.21 22.33 -4.76
C ARG A 164 13.68 21.08 -5.50
N ASP A 165 14.86 20.98 -6.11
CA ASP A 165 15.44 19.67 -6.42
C ASP A 165 16.04 19.01 -5.16
N TYR A 166 15.69 17.76 -4.88
CA TYR A 166 16.21 17.00 -3.73
C TYR A 166 16.14 15.49 -3.98
N GLY A 167 16.77 14.72 -3.10
CA GLY A 167 16.81 13.27 -3.19
C GLY A 167 16.65 12.60 -1.83
N LEU A 168 15.86 11.54 -1.79
CA LEU A 168 15.51 10.79 -0.58
C LEU A 168 15.82 9.31 -0.73
N PHE A 169 16.03 8.64 0.40
CA PHE A 169 16.35 7.20 0.46
C PHE A 169 15.17 6.35 0.96
N ALA A 170 14.09 7.00 1.39
CA ALA A 170 12.79 6.39 1.71
C ALA A 170 11.67 7.38 1.35
N ILE A 171 10.43 6.99 1.60
CA ILE A 171 9.28 7.90 1.50
C ILE A 171 9.50 9.08 2.45
N GLY A 172 9.50 10.30 1.89
CA GLY A 172 9.54 11.54 2.66
C GLY A 172 8.14 12.09 2.83
N LEU A 173 7.89 12.72 3.97
CA LEU A 173 6.63 13.38 4.29
C LEU A 173 6.68 14.87 3.96
N PHE A 174 7.87 15.49 3.98
CA PHE A 174 8.05 16.92 3.78
C PHE A 174 9.12 17.25 2.74
N CYS A 175 8.96 18.39 2.07
CA CYS A 175 10.04 19.00 1.30
C CYS A 175 11.17 19.45 2.24
N PRO A 176 12.45 19.14 1.95
CA PRO A 176 13.56 19.51 2.82
C PRO A 176 13.90 21.02 2.82
N ASP A 177 13.27 21.79 1.93
CA ASP A 177 13.44 23.24 1.84
C ASP A 177 12.25 23.96 2.46
N CYS A 178 11.08 23.98 1.84
CA CYS A 178 9.93 24.73 2.37
C CYS A 178 9.16 24.01 3.49
N GLY A 179 9.38 22.71 3.70
CA GLY A 179 8.64 21.90 4.66
C GLY A 179 7.20 21.57 4.28
N ALA A 180 6.73 21.91 3.07
CA ALA A 180 5.40 21.51 2.62
C ALA A 180 5.29 19.98 2.53
N PRO A 181 4.14 19.38 2.89
CA PRO A 181 3.92 17.97 2.66
C PRO A 181 4.04 17.64 1.18
N ASN A 182 4.75 16.56 0.89
CA ASN A 182 5.06 16.08 -0.47
C ASN A 182 4.72 14.61 -0.65
N LEU A 183 3.95 14.03 0.27
CA LEU A 183 3.63 12.61 0.25
C LEU A 183 2.92 12.23 -1.04
N ARG A 184 2.01 13.09 -1.50
CA ARG A 184 1.33 12.89 -2.79
C ARG A 184 2.27 12.84 -3.98
N LEU A 185 3.33 13.65 -3.97
CA LEU A 185 4.31 13.73 -5.05
C LEU A 185 5.19 12.48 -5.08
N HIS A 186 5.51 11.92 -3.90
CA HIS A 186 6.20 10.63 -3.83
C HIS A 186 5.36 9.53 -4.48
N PHE A 187 4.10 9.42 -4.08
CA PHE A 187 3.23 8.37 -4.59
C PHE A 187 2.91 8.55 -6.08
N SER A 188 2.67 9.78 -6.56
CA SER A 188 2.37 10.01 -7.98
C SER A 188 3.52 9.58 -8.87
N ARG A 189 4.77 9.82 -8.43
CA ARG A 189 5.97 9.38 -9.16
C ARG A 189 6.10 7.85 -9.21
N GLU A 190 5.75 7.15 -8.13
CA GLU A 190 5.75 5.67 -8.17
C GLU A 190 4.66 5.16 -9.12
N ALA A 191 3.50 5.80 -9.13
CA ALA A 191 2.42 5.45 -10.06
C ALA A 191 2.73 5.82 -11.53
N GLU A 192 3.53 6.85 -11.82
CA GLU A 192 4.09 7.10 -13.16
C GLU A 192 5.00 5.95 -13.61
N LEU A 193 5.86 5.43 -12.72
CA LEU A 193 6.71 4.27 -13.05
C LEU A 193 5.89 2.99 -13.30
N VAL A 194 4.80 2.82 -12.55
CA VAL A 194 3.82 1.73 -12.78
C VAL A 194 3.17 1.88 -14.15
N ASP A 195 2.79 3.11 -14.54
CA ASP A 195 2.21 3.39 -15.86
C ASP A 195 3.17 3.06 -17.01
N ASP A 196 4.46 3.40 -16.84
CA ASP A 196 5.52 3.02 -17.78
C ASP A 196 5.63 1.49 -17.89
N GLN A 197 5.58 0.76 -16.78
CA GLN A 197 5.62 -0.71 -16.80
C GLN A 197 4.40 -1.33 -17.50
N VAL A 198 3.20 -0.79 -17.26
CA VAL A 198 1.97 -1.22 -17.93
C VAL A 198 2.06 -0.93 -19.44
N SER A 199 2.58 0.22 -19.82
CA SER A 199 2.77 0.61 -21.22
C SER A 199 3.78 -0.29 -21.93
N LEU A 200 4.89 -0.62 -21.26
CA LEU A 200 5.86 -1.61 -21.76
C LEU A 200 5.22 -2.99 -21.94
N ALA A 201 4.41 -3.44 -20.99
CA ALA A 201 3.71 -4.73 -21.08
C ALA A 201 2.75 -4.77 -22.28
N LYS A 202 1.98 -3.70 -22.52
CA LYS A 202 1.07 -3.58 -23.68
C LYS A 202 1.81 -3.60 -25.03
N GLY A 203 3.05 -3.12 -25.06
CA GLY A 203 3.87 -3.08 -26.27
C GLY A 203 4.56 -4.41 -26.62
N ILE A 204 4.43 -5.45 -25.79
CA ILE A 204 5.05 -6.75 -26.02
C ILE A 204 4.21 -7.58 -26.99
N GLU A 205 4.88 -8.23 -27.94
CA GLU A 205 4.29 -9.16 -28.90
C GLU A 205 3.67 -10.39 -28.21
N THR A 206 2.61 -10.94 -28.79
CA THR A 206 1.84 -12.08 -28.25
C THR A 206 2.69 -13.33 -27.99
N GLU A 207 3.82 -13.53 -28.70
CA GLU A 207 4.74 -14.65 -28.46
C GLU A 207 5.52 -14.55 -27.13
N LYS A 208 5.43 -13.42 -26.43
CA LYS A 208 6.10 -13.16 -25.14
C LYS A 208 5.11 -12.80 -24.03
N GLU A 209 3.94 -13.42 -24.05
CA GLU A 209 2.85 -13.20 -23.10
C GLU A 209 3.29 -13.33 -21.63
N GLU A 210 4.16 -14.30 -21.31
CA GLU A 210 4.71 -14.46 -19.95
C GLU A 210 5.50 -13.22 -19.48
N LEU A 211 6.26 -12.58 -20.36
CA LEU A 211 7.00 -11.37 -20.03
C LEU A 211 6.04 -10.20 -19.76
N ALA A 212 5.01 -10.05 -20.59
CA ALA A 212 3.97 -9.04 -20.39
C ALA A 212 3.25 -9.25 -19.05
N TYR A 213 2.88 -10.50 -18.75
CA TYR A 213 2.25 -10.88 -17.48
C TYR A 213 3.14 -10.54 -16.27
N ARG A 214 4.43 -10.90 -16.31
CA ARG A 214 5.37 -10.58 -15.22
C ARG A 214 5.57 -9.07 -15.02
N LEU A 215 5.61 -8.29 -16.11
CA LEU A 215 5.67 -6.83 -16.01
C LEU A 215 4.42 -6.26 -15.33
N LEU A 216 3.23 -6.75 -15.68
CA LEU A 216 1.98 -6.34 -15.03
C LEU A 216 1.95 -6.78 -13.55
N GLY A 217 2.44 -7.97 -13.24
CA GLY A 217 2.56 -8.46 -11.87
C GLY A 217 3.47 -7.58 -11.01
N ASN A 218 4.64 -7.20 -11.55
CA ASN A 218 5.56 -6.27 -10.91
C ASN A 218 4.93 -4.88 -10.73
N ALA A 219 4.25 -4.36 -11.76
CA ALA A 219 3.58 -3.07 -11.70
C ALA A 219 2.52 -3.04 -10.59
N HIS A 220 1.73 -4.11 -10.47
CA HIS A 220 0.76 -4.27 -9.39
C HIS A 220 1.43 -4.34 -8.01
N GLU A 221 2.52 -5.10 -7.86
CA GLU A 221 3.27 -5.20 -6.59
C GLU A 221 3.92 -3.87 -6.20
N ASP A 222 4.41 -3.10 -7.17
CA ASP A 222 5.00 -1.78 -6.96
C ASP A 222 3.97 -0.77 -6.44
N VAL A 223 2.73 -0.75 -6.98
CA VAL A 223 1.63 0.06 -6.43
C VAL A 223 1.40 -0.29 -4.96
N LEU A 224 1.22 -1.57 -4.64
CA LEU A 224 0.92 -1.99 -3.28
C LEU A 224 2.08 -1.69 -2.32
N THR A 225 3.31 -1.89 -2.76
CA THR A 225 4.51 -1.63 -1.95
C THR A 225 4.67 -0.14 -1.67
N ALA A 226 4.49 0.72 -2.68
CA ALA A 226 4.49 2.17 -2.50
C ALA A 226 3.35 2.62 -1.58
N PHE A 227 2.18 2.01 -1.71
CA PHE A 227 0.99 2.34 -0.92
C PHE A 227 1.21 1.99 0.56
N GLU A 228 1.67 0.76 0.81
CA GLU A 228 1.98 0.29 2.16
C GLU A 228 3.08 1.13 2.82
N ALA A 229 4.17 1.42 2.09
CA ALA A 229 5.27 2.24 2.60
C ALA A 229 4.79 3.66 2.96
N THR A 230 3.86 4.21 2.17
CA THR A 230 3.24 5.51 2.41
C THR A 230 2.38 5.49 3.67
N LEU A 231 1.48 4.53 3.80
CA LEU A 231 0.65 4.36 5.00
C LEU A 231 1.50 4.19 6.27
N LYS A 232 2.57 3.37 6.19
CA LYS A 232 3.53 3.18 7.28
C LYS A 232 4.21 4.48 7.69
N ALA A 233 4.70 5.26 6.72
CA ALA A 233 5.39 6.51 6.99
C ALA A 233 4.48 7.51 7.72
N VAL A 234 3.23 7.67 7.27
CA VAL A 234 2.26 8.56 7.92
C VAL A 234 1.89 8.07 9.31
N TYR A 235 1.62 6.77 9.47
CA TYR A 235 1.28 6.21 10.76
C TYR A 235 2.41 6.41 11.79
N PHE A 236 3.66 6.11 11.43
CA PHE A 236 4.80 6.32 12.32
C PHE A 236 5.02 7.79 12.65
N TYR A 237 4.80 8.69 11.70
CA TYR A 237 4.81 10.12 11.97
C TYR A 237 3.74 10.52 12.98
N GLY A 238 2.49 10.07 12.80
CA GLY A 238 1.40 10.33 13.75
C GLY A 238 1.70 9.81 15.16
N LYS A 239 2.25 8.59 15.28
CA LYS A 239 2.68 8.04 16.59
C LYS A 239 3.79 8.86 17.22
N ALA A 240 4.77 9.29 16.42
CA ALA A 240 5.86 10.15 16.90
C ALA A 240 5.33 11.52 17.38
N GLN A 241 4.36 12.12 16.68
CA GLN A 241 3.71 13.36 17.11
C GLN A 241 2.92 13.18 18.43
N ALA A 242 2.34 11.99 18.65
CA ALA A 242 1.70 11.64 19.91
C ALA A 242 2.70 11.30 21.05
N ASN A 243 4.01 11.43 20.82
CA ASN A 243 5.08 10.99 21.74
C ASN A 243 4.97 9.52 22.16
N VAL A 244 4.43 8.68 21.27
CA VAL A 244 4.31 7.23 21.49
C VAL A 244 5.32 6.51 20.62
N SER A 245 6.07 5.58 21.21
CA SER A 245 6.99 4.73 20.45
C SER A 245 6.22 3.93 19.39
N PRO A 246 6.65 3.93 18.12
CA PRO A 246 5.94 3.23 17.07
C PRO A 246 5.94 1.72 17.35
N PRO A 247 4.78 1.04 17.33
CA PRO A 247 4.73 -0.40 17.51
C PRO A 247 5.38 -1.12 16.32
N LYS A 248 5.72 -2.40 16.51
CA LYS A 248 6.10 -3.26 15.38
C LYS A 248 4.90 -3.42 14.45
N VAL A 249 4.98 -2.81 13.27
CA VAL A 249 3.99 -2.94 12.21
C VAL A 249 4.56 -3.90 11.18
N GLY A 250 3.94 -5.08 11.06
CA GLY A 250 4.26 -6.07 10.03
C GLY A 250 3.71 -5.64 8.67
N ASN A 251 2.94 -6.51 8.03
CA ASN A 251 2.19 -6.21 6.81
C ASN A 251 0.78 -5.66 7.10
N ASP A 252 0.58 -5.02 8.24
CA ASP A 252 -0.74 -4.55 8.70
C ASP A 252 -1.41 -3.60 7.69
N PHE A 253 -0.63 -2.85 6.91
CA PHE A 253 -1.14 -1.92 5.91
C PHE A 253 -1.40 -2.54 4.54
N GLN A 254 -1.19 -3.85 4.39
CA GLN A 254 -1.67 -4.67 3.27
C GLN A 254 -3.00 -5.35 3.60
N ASN A 255 -3.70 -4.87 4.64
CA ASN A 255 -5.02 -5.35 5.03
C ASN A 255 -5.81 -4.14 5.53
N ILE A 256 -6.97 -3.88 4.92
CA ILE A 256 -7.74 -2.66 5.17
C ILE A 256 -8.24 -2.59 6.63
N ASP A 257 -8.74 -3.70 7.20
CA ASP A 257 -9.23 -3.71 8.58
C ASP A 257 -8.13 -3.47 9.61
N LYS A 258 -6.93 -4.03 9.36
CA LYS A 258 -5.76 -3.77 10.19
C LYS A 258 -5.30 -2.32 10.03
N ALA A 259 -5.26 -1.79 8.80
CA ALA A 259 -4.92 -0.40 8.53
C ALA A 259 -5.90 0.56 9.25
N LEU A 260 -7.21 0.34 9.13
CA LEU A 260 -8.25 1.10 9.82
C LEU A 260 -8.04 1.09 11.35
N ARG A 261 -7.80 -0.09 11.94
CA ARG A 261 -7.51 -0.19 13.39
C ARG A 261 -6.26 0.60 13.80
N ARG A 262 -5.21 0.59 12.98
CA ARG A 262 -3.99 1.38 13.24
C ARG A 262 -4.27 2.88 13.15
N PHE A 263 -4.94 3.33 12.10
CA PHE A 263 -5.22 4.76 11.93
C PHE A 263 -6.29 5.29 12.89
N ALA A 264 -7.17 4.43 13.41
CA ALA A 264 -8.06 4.78 14.51
C ALA A 264 -7.31 5.21 15.78
N GLU A 265 -6.10 4.69 16.03
CA GLU A 265 -5.22 5.17 17.11
C GLU A 265 -4.82 6.65 16.94
N LEU A 266 -4.94 7.18 15.72
CA LEU A 266 -4.65 8.57 15.35
C LEU A 266 -5.93 9.40 15.11
N ASN A 267 -7.12 8.85 15.40
CA ASN A 267 -8.43 9.43 15.05
C ASN A 267 -8.54 9.80 13.57
N LEU A 268 -7.99 8.95 12.69
CA LEU A 268 -7.94 9.17 11.25
C LEU A 268 -8.56 7.96 10.53
N ASN A 269 -9.41 8.21 9.54
CA ASN A 269 -9.78 7.20 8.56
C ASN A 269 -9.10 7.55 7.23
N PRO A 270 -8.04 6.83 6.82
CA PRO A 270 -7.32 7.12 5.57
C PRO A 270 -8.19 6.91 4.32
N PHE A 271 -9.26 6.12 4.42
CA PHE A 271 -10.10 5.72 3.29
C PHE A 271 -11.42 6.50 3.21
N ALA A 272 -11.59 7.56 4.01
CA ALA A 272 -12.86 8.28 4.13
C ALA A 272 -13.34 8.94 2.82
N GLU A 273 -12.41 9.27 1.93
CA GLU A 273 -12.70 9.89 0.63
C GLU A 273 -13.04 8.86 -0.47
N LEU A 274 -12.97 7.56 -0.18
CA LEU A 274 -13.31 6.52 -1.14
C LEU A 274 -14.81 6.25 -1.16
N THR A 275 -15.35 6.14 -2.37
CA THR A 275 -16.68 5.58 -2.62
C THR A 275 -16.69 4.07 -2.41
N ASP A 276 -17.87 3.47 -2.22
CA ASP A 276 -17.99 2.01 -2.04
C ASP A 276 -17.35 1.20 -3.19
N PRO A 277 -17.50 1.57 -4.49
CA PRO A 277 -16.82 0.87 -5.57
C PRO A 277 -15.29 1.03 -5.55
N GLU A 278 -14.77 2.21 -5.20
CA GLU A 278 -13.33 2.43 -5.06
C GLU A 278 -12.75 1.61 -3.90
N MET A 279 -13.49 1.51 -2.78
CA MET A 279 -13.13 0.68 -1.64
C MET A 279 -13.09 -0.81 -2.02
N ALA A 280 -14.11 -1.30 -2.74
CA ALA A 280 -14.15 -2.68 -3.22
C ALA A 280 -12.99 -2.99 -4.17
N ALA A 281 -12.69 -2.09 -5.12
CA ALA A 281 -11.55 -2.23 -6.03
C ALA A 281 -10.20 -2.22 -5.29
N LEU A 282 -10.05 -1.39 -4.25
CA LEU A 282 -8.85 -1.37 -3.42
C LEU A 282 -8.65 -2.71 -2.69
N LEU A 283 -9.71 -3.24 -2.06
CA LEU A 283 -9.70 -4.52 -1.35
C LEU A 283 -9.29 -5.67 -2.28
N LEU A 284 -9.91 -5.75 -3.46
CA LEU A 284 -9.64 -6.79 -4.45
C LEU A 284 -8.17 -6.77 -4.89
N ASN A 285 -7.61 -5.60 -5.22
CA ASN A 285 -6.22 -5.50 -5.65
C ASN A 285 -5.23 -5.84 -4.52
N ILE A 286 -5.51 -5.45 -3.27
CA ILE A 286 -4.69 -5.85 -2.12
C ILE A 286 -4.65 -7.38 -1.98
N GLN A 287 -5.78 -8.07 -2.18
CA GLN A 287 -5.86 -9.53 -2.13
C GLN A 287 -5.09 -10.20 -3.29
N LYS A 288 -5.14 -9.63 -4.51
CA LYS A 288 -4.46 -10.17 -5.71
C LYS A 288 -2.96 -10.38 -5.49
N ARG A 289 -2.31 -9.57 -4.62
CA ARG A 289 -0.90 -9.72 -4.26
C ARG A 289 -0.54 -11.12 -3.74
N HIS A 290 -1.41 -11.75 -2.95
CA HIS A 290 -1.10 -13.06 -2.37
C HIS A 290 -0.83 -14.09 -3.48
N ILE A 291 -1.62 -14.05 -4.54
CA ILE A 291 -1.45 -14.92 -5.70
C ILE A 291 -0.23 -14.52 -6.53
N ILE A 292 -0.14 -13.25 -6.91
CA ILE A 292 0.90 -12.76 -7.83
C ILE A 292 2.30 -12.99 -7.23
N GLY A 293 2.48 -12.66 -5.94
CA GLY A 293 3.78 -12.66 -5.28
C GLY A 293 4.22 -14.01 -4.71
N HIS A 294 3.31 -14.96 -4.46
CA HIS A 294 3.65 -16.22 -3.79
C HIS A 294 3.25 -17.49 -4.54
N ASN A 295 2.31 -17.42 -5.48
CA ASN A 295 1.83 -18.59 -6.21
C ASN A 295 2.12 -18.51 -7.71
N LEU A 296 3.09 -17.69 -8.15
CA LEU A 296 3.39 -17.46 -9.57
C LEU A 296 2.16 -16.99 -10.38
N GLY A 297 1.26 -16.24 -9.74
CA GLY A 297 0.01 -15.84 -10.37
C GLY A 297 -1.06 -16.95 -10.37
N VAL A 298 -0.78 -18.16 -9.86
CA VAL A 298 -1.75 -19.26 -9.77
C VAL A 298 -2.68 -19.07 -8.56
N VAL A 299 -3.97 -19.09 -8.81
CA VAL A 299 -5.01 -18.97 -7.79
C VAL A 299 -4.95 -20.18 -6.84
N ASP A 300 -4.96 -19.91 -5.53
CA ASP A 300 -5.11 -20.92 -4.48
C ASP A 300 -6.51 -20.92 -3.86
N ASP A 301 -6.81 -21.93 -3.06
CA ASP A 301 -8.11 -22.07 -2.36
C ASP A 301 -8.44 -20.83 -1.50
N LYS A 302 -7.41 -20.18 -0.95
CA LYS A 302 -7.57 -19.02 -0.08
C LYS A 302 -7.96 -17.77 -0.84
N PHE A 303 -7.41 -17.53 -2.02
CA PHE A 303 -7.85 -16.45 -2.87
C PHE A 303 -9.19 -16.76 -3.52
N ALA A 304 -9.43 -18.01 -3.94
CA ALA A 304 -10.73 -18.43 -4.49
C ALA A 304 -11.91 -18.12 -3.56
N THR A 305 -11.72 -18.27 -2.24
CA THR A 305 -12.73 -17.93 -1.22
C THR A 305 -12.98 -16.44 -1.02
N HIS A 306 -12.02 -15.56 -1.36
CA HIS A 306 -12.15 -14.10 -1.17
C HIS A 306 -12.45 -13.36 -2.46
N ALA A 307 -12.08 -13.97 -3.59
CA ALA A 307 -12.31 -13.39 -4.87
C ALA A 307 -13.69 -13.72 -5.40
N ASN A 308 -14.41 -14.77 -5.00
CA ASN A 308 -15.53 -15.35 -5.77
C ASN A 308 -15.18 -15.73 -7.22
N ASP A 309 -14.08 -15.18 -7.76
CA ASP A 309 -13.75 -14.90 -9.15
C ASP A 309 -12.54 -15.71 -9.68
N ALA A 310 -12.14 -16.76 -8.95
CA ALA A 310 -10.84 -17.37 -9.16
C ALA A 310 -10.88 -18.90 -9.04
N LYS A 311 -10.66 -19.60 -10.15
CA LYS A 311 -10.44 -21.05 -10.18
C LYS A 311 -9.08 -21.45 -9.67
N VAL A 312 -9.09 -22.27 -8.62
CA VAL A 312 -7.88 -22.88 -8.07
C VAL A 312 -7.10 -23.61 -9.17
N GLY A 313 -5.84 -23.22 -9.37
CA GLY A 313 -4.96 -23.78 -10.39
C GLY A 313 -4.85 -22.98 -11.70
N GLU A 314 -5.66 -21.94 -11.92
CA GLU A 314 -5.52 -21.02 -13.07
C GLU A 314 -4.72 -19.77 -12.71
N THR A 315 -4.19 -19.08 -13.71
CA THR A 315 -3.44 -17.83 -13.52
C THR A 315 -4.40 -16.64 -13.40
N VAL A 316 -4.26 -15.81 -12.36
CA VAL A 316 -5.11 -14.62 -12.16
C VAL A 316 -4.94 -13.63 -13.31
N GLY A 317 -6.05 -13.18 -13.89
CA GLY A 317 -6.04 -12.17 -14.95
C GLY A 317 -5.48 -10.84 -14.46
N LEU A 318 -4.45 -10.32 -15.13
CA LEU A 318 -3.90 -8.99 -14.88
C LEU A 318 -4.22 -8.07 -16.05
N VAL A 319 -5.06 -7.07 -15.79
CA VAL A 319 -5.43 -6.06 -16.77
C VAL A 319 -4.71 -4.76 -16.41
N GLY A 320 -3.97 -4.19 -17.37
CA GLY A 320 -3.24 -2.95 -17.13
C GLY A 320 -4.10 -1.78 -16.67
N ALA A 321 -5.36 -1.71 -17.14
CA ALA A 321 -6.32 -0.69 -16.70
C ALA A 321 -6.68 -0.82 -15.21
N ASP A 322 -6.81 -2.04 -14.69
CA ASP A 322 -7.10 -2.27 -13.26
C ASP A 322 -5.92 -1.84 -12.39
N ILE A 323 -4.69 -2.05 -12.84
CA ILE A 323 -3.47 -1.64 -12.13
C ILE A 323 -3.36 -0.11 -12.10
N GLN A 324 -3.64 0.54 -13.23
CA GLN A 324 -3.71 2.01 -13.31
C GLN A 324 -4.81 2.56 -12.40
N GLN A 325 -5.98 1.91 -12.34
CA GLN A 325 -7.06 2.27 -11.44
C GLN A 325 -6.67 2.08 -9.96
N PHE A 326 -5.99 0.98 -9.63
CA PHE A 326 -5.49 0.72 -8.29
C PHE A 326 -4.50 1.81 -7.86
N ALA A 327 -3.57 2.20 -8.73
CA ALA A 327 -2.66 3.32 -8.47
C ALA A 327 -3.43 4.64 -8.25
N ALA A 328 -4.46 4.91 -9.05
CA ALA A 328 -5.24 6.14 -8.91
C ALA A 328 -6.08 6.19 -7.61
N ILE A 329 -6.69 5.06 -7.21
CA ILE A 329 -7.37 4.93 -5.91
C ILE A 329 -6.38 5.12 -4.75
N GLY A 330 -5.19 4.52 -4.87
CA GLY A 330 -4.09 4.73 -3.93
C GLY A 330 -3.72 6.21 -3.81
N GLN A 331 -3.62 6.93 -4.93
CA GLN A 331 -3.32 8.37 -4.95
C GLN A 331 -4.39 9.18 -4.19
N LYS A 332 -5.67 8.86 -4.36
CA LYS A 332 -6.77 9.54 -3.66
C LYS A 332 -6.67 9.40 -2.14
N VAL A 333 -6.35 8.20 -1.65
CA VAL A 333 -6.06 7.97 -0.22
C VAL A 333 -4.84 8.77 0.24
N VAL A 334 -3.75 8.74 -0.54
CA VAL A 334 -2.53 9.48 -0.21
C VAL A 334 -2.76 10.98 -0.16
N ASP A 335 -3.65 11.52 -0.99
CA ASP A 335 -3.99 12.95 -0.99
C ASP A 335 -4.72 13.37 0.29
N GLY A 336 -5.63 12.52 0.79
CA GLY A 336 -6.26 12.72 2.09
C GLY A 336 -5.24 12.73 3.24
N LEU A 337 -4.26 11.82 3.20
CA LEU A 337 -3.18 11.76 4.19
C LEU A 337 -2.21 12.93 4.09
N ASP A 338 -1.87 13.35 2.88
CA ASP A 338 -1.04 14.52 2.62
C ASP A 338 -1.72 15.81 3.10
N ALA A 339 -3.04 15.93 2.92
CA ALA A 339 -3.84 17.01 3.49
C ALA A 339 -3.84 16.97 5.03
N TRP A 340 -3.96 15.78 5.63
CA TRP A 340 -3.93 15.61 7.09
C TRP A 340 -2.62 16.07 7.72
N LEU A 341 -1.47 15.91 7.04
CA LEU A 341 -0.16 16.32 7.56
C LEU A 341 -0.04 17.83 7.87
N CYS A 342 -0.82 18.69 7.20
CA CYS A 342 -0.82 20.14 7.41
C CYS A 342 -2.22 20.77 7.56
N GLY A 343 -3.29 19.97 7.57
CA GLY A 343 -4.67 20.44 7.70
C GLY A 343 -5.25 21.17 6.49
N SER A 344 -4.66 21.03 5.29
CA SER A 344 -5.14 21.69 4.07
C SER A 344 -4.85 20.82 2.85
N PRO A 345 -5.74 20.67 1.87
CA PRO A 345 -5.45 19.94 0.63
C PRO A 345 -4.35 20.63 -0.17
N SER A 346 -3.60 19.87 -0.96
CA SER A 346 -2.60 20.44 -1.86
C SER A 346 -3.29 21.10 -3.06
N PRO A 347 -2.91 22.33 -3.47
CA PRO A 347 -3.43 22.92 -4.69
C PRO A 347 -2.96 22.18 -5.95
N THR A 348 -1.97 21.28 -5.82
CA THR A 348 -1.42 20.47 -6.92
C THR A 348 -2.11 19.13 -7.10
N VAL A 349 -3.19 18.84 -6.34
CA VAL A 349 -3.96 17.59 -6.46
C VAL A 349 -4.37 17.34 -7.91
N ASN A 350 -5.02 18.33 -8.54
CA ASN A 350 -5.49 18.23 -9.91
C ASN A 350 -4.39 18.24 -10.98
N HIS A 351 -3.11 18.37 -10.60
CA HIS A 351 -2.00 18.33 -11.55
C HIS A 351 -1.43 16.91 -11.73
N SER A 352 -1.93 15.90 -11.00
CA SER A 352 -1.53 14.51 -11.23
C SER A 352 -2.24 13.97 -12.47
N PRO A 353 -1.50 13.45 -13.47
CA PRO A 353 -2.09 12.79 -14.64
C PRO A 353 -3.02 11.63 -14.26
N LEU A 354 -2.73 10.95 -13.14
CA LEU A 354 -3.50 9.78 -12.68
C LEU A 354 -4.91 10.17 -12.24
N LEU A 355 -5.05 11.29 -11.51
CA LEU A 355 -6.36 11.79 -11.08
C LEU A 355 -7.18 12.33 -12.25
N MET A 356 -6.52 12.87 -13.29
CA MET A 356 -7.17 13.26 -14.54
C MET A 356 -7.67 12.07 -15.37
N THR A 357 -7.21 10.86 -15.07
CA THR A 357 -7.51 9.63 -15.82
C THR A 357 -8.31 8.62 -14.99
N ILE A 358 -8.76 8.98 -13.77
CA ILE A 358 -9.73 8.17 -13.03
C ILE A 358 -10.99 8.09 -13.88
N LYS A 359 -11.20 6.94 -14.53
CA LYS A 359 -12.55 6.55 -14.88
C LYS A 359 -13.27 6.33 -13.56
N GLU A 360 -14.32 7.11 -13.31
CA GLU A 360 -15.29 6.69 -12.30
C GLU A 360 -15.62 5.23 -12.61
N PRO A 361 -15.57 4.31 -11.62
CA PRO A 361 -15.99 2.95 -11.84
C PRO A 361 -17.40 3.00 -12.40
N THR A 362 -17.52 2.79 -13.71
CA THR A 362 -18.81 2.82 -14.39
C THR A 362 -19.54 1.59 -13.91
N VAL A 363 -20.50 1.81 -13.01
CA VAL A 363 -21.50 0.81 -12.67
C VAL A 363 -22.15 0.42 -14.00
N ASP A 364 -21.88 -0.79 -14.47
CA ASP A 364 -22.51 -1.29 -15.69
C ASP A 364 -24.03 -1.24 -15.47
N PRO A 365 -24.80 -0.51 -16.29
CA PRO A 365 -26.24 -0.43 -16.14
C PRO A 365 -26.92 -1.80 -16.14
N ASP A 366 -26.33 -2.76 -16.87
CA ASP A 366 -26.81 -4.15 -16.91
C ASP A 366 -26.29 -4.98 -15.74
N ASP A 367 -25.33 -4.51 -14.96
CA ASP A 367 -24.79 -5.22 -13.81
C ASP A 367 -24.51 -4.28 -12.60
N PRO A 368 -25.58 -3.68 -12.03
CA PRO A 368 -25.44 -2.65 -11.00
C PRO A 368 -24.88 -3.17 -9.67
N LYS A 369 -24.91 -4.50 -9.48
CA LYS A 369 -24.39 -5.18 -8.30
C LYS A 369 -23.01 -5.81 -8.55
N ASN A 370 -22.40 -5.52 -9.70
CA ASN A 370 -21.11 -6.07 -10.13
C ASN A 370 -21.05 -7.61 -10.02
N LEU A 371 -22.15 -8.27 -10.39
CA LEU A 371 -22.29 -9.73 -10.37
C LEU A 371 -21.32 -10.39 -11.33
N ARG A 372 -20.86 -9.69 -12.37
CA ARG A 372 -19.81 -10.16 -13.29
C ARG A 372 -18.48 -10.41 -12.58
N ALA A 373 -18.23 -9.75 -11.44
CA ALA A 373 -17.05 -9.96 -10.60
C ALA A 373 -17.15 -11.19 -9.66
N LEU A 374 -18.04 -12.14 -9.95
CA LEU A 374 -18.16 -13.44 -9.30
C LEU A 374 -17.76 -14.54 -10.32
N ASP A 375 -16.84 -15.47 -10.09
CA ASP A 375 -16.29 -16.45 -11.10
C ASP A 375 -16.99 -17.73 -10.82
N LEU A 376 -18.28 -17.54 -10.94
CA LEU A 376 -19.20 -18.59 -11.14
C LEU A 376 -19.18 -18.80 -12.64
N GLN A 377 -19.16 -20.04 -13.10
CA GLN A 377 -19.32 -20.34 -14.53
C GLN A 377 -20.80 -20.20 -14.94
N LEU A 378 -21.40 -19.08 -14.52
CA LEU A 378 -22.78 -18.70 -14.68
C LEU A 378 -22.85 -17.46 -15.56
N SER A 379 -23.82 -17.43 -16.46
CA SER A 379 -24.24 -16.26 -17.19
C SER A 379 -24.65 -15.14 -16.23
N LEU A 380 -24.57 -13.88 -16.70
CA LEU A 380 -25.07 -12.75 -15.91
C LEU A 380 -26.56 -12.92 -15.56
N LEU A 381 -27.35 -13.52 -16.45
CA LEU A 381 -28.76 -13.79 -16.20
C LEU A 381 -28.93 -14.78 -15.04
N ALA A 382 -28.19 -15.90 -15.02
CA ALA A 382 -28.21 -16.85 -13.90
C ALA A 382 -27.84 -16.19 -12.56
N ARG A 383 -26.84 -15.31 -12.55
CA ARG A 383 -26.44 -14.55 -11.35
C ARG A 383 -27.54 -13.59 -10.89
N LYS A 384 -28.17 -12.86 -11.83
CA LYS A 384 -29.33 -12.00 -11.52
C LYS A 384 -30.51 -12.79 -10.96
N VAL A 385 -30.80 -13.96 -11.54
CA VAL A 385 -31.85 -14.87 -11.04
C VAL A 385 -31.51 -15.32 -9.62
N ALA A 386 -30.27 -15.70 -9.33
CA ALA A 386 -29.86 -16.11 -7.98
C ALA A 386 -30.00 -14.99 -6.95
N VAL A 387 -29.57 -13.77 -7.27
CA VAL A 387 -29.76 -12.59 -6.41
C VAL A 387 -31.23 -12.31 -6.18
N TRP A 388 -32.05 -12.36 -7.24
CA TRP A 388 -33.49 -12.15 -7.12
C TRP A 388 -34.14 -13.21 -6.21
N VAL A 389 -33.75 -14.48 -6.34
CA VAL A 389 -34.21 -15.57 -5.46
C VAL A 389 -33.82 -15.31 -4.01
N ALA A 390 -32.59 -14.83 -3.78
CA ALA A 390 -32.12 -14.48 -2.45
C ALA A 390 -32.96 -13.34 -1.83
N GLU A 391 -33.28 -12.30 -2.61
CA GLU A 391 -34.07 -11.13 -2.20
C GLU A 391 -35.54 -11.43 -1.94
N HIS A 392 -36.12 -12.36 -2.70
CA HIS A 392 -37.54 -12.70 -2.64
C HIS A 392 -37.86 -13.89 -1.71
N CYS A 393 -36.83 -14.50 -1.12
CA CYS A 393 -37.01 -15.48 -0.07
C CYS A 393 -37.18 -14.79 1.29
N THR A 394 -38.25 -15.12 2.01
CA THR A 394 -38.61 -14.45 3.28
C THR A 394 -38.03 -15.10 4.53
N ASP A 395 -37.55 -16.33 4.41
CA ASP A 395 -37.12 -17.14 5.55
C ASP A 395 -35.84 -17.95 5.30
N GLY A 396 -35.25 -17.90 4.11
CA GLY A 396 -34.05 -18.67 3.76
C GLY A 396 -34.31 -20.17 3.66
N SER A 397 -35.57 -20.58 3.51
CA SER A 397 -35.95 -21.99 3.36
C SER A 397 -35.78 -22.49 1.93
N ARG A 398 -35.68 -23.82 1.78
CA ARG A 398 -35.57 -24.51 0.48
C ARG A 398 -36.93 -24.69 -0.21
N GLY A 399 -37.79 -23.68 -0.15
CA GLY A 399 -39.11 -23.69 -0.79
C GLY A 399 -39.03 -23.52 -2.30
N PHE A 400 -40.06 -23.95 -3.04
CA PHE A 400 -40.11 -23.73 -4.49
C PHE A 400 -40.21 -22.24 -4.82
N VAL A 401 -39.46 -21.81 -5.84
CA VAL A 401 -39.51 -20.45 -6.36
C VAL A 401 -40.79 -20.24 -7.17
N ASP A 402 -41.44 -19.09 -6.97
CA ASP A 402 -42.65 -18.70 -7.71
C ASP A 402 -42.28 -18.32 -9.16
N ALA A 403 -42.46 -19.28 -10.08
CA ALA A 403 -42.14 -19.14 -11.50
C ALA A 403 -42.91 -18.01 -12.19
N SER A 404 -44.10 -17.63 -11.68
CA SER A 404 -44.87 -16.51 -12.24
C SER A 404 -44.26 -15.16 -11.85
N LYS A 405 -43.77 -15.03 -10.61
CA LYS A 405 -43.05 -13.83 -10.17
C LYS A 405 -41.71 -13.67 -10.87
N LEU A 406 -40.95 -14.77 -11.02
CA LEU A 406 -39.67 -14.74 -11.72
C LEU A 406 -39.86 -14.26 -13.17
N ARG A 407 -40.82 -14.83 -13.90
CA ARG A 407 -41.14 -14.42 -15.28
C ARG A 407 -41.57 -12.95 -15.37
N LYS A 408 -42.29 -12.45 -14.38
CA LYS A 408 -42.70 -11.04 -14.36
C LYS A 408 -41.51 -10.10 -14.17
N GLU A 409 -40.54 -10.48 -13.35
CA GLU A 409 -39.32 -9.70 -13.15
C GLU A 409 -38.46 -9.71 -14.42
N PHE A 410 -38.18 -10.90 -14.95
CA PHE A 410 -37.32 -11.10 -16.12
C PHE A 410 -38.13 -11.15 -17.42
N LYS A 411 -39.11 -10.24 -17.57
CA LYS A 411 -40.05 -10.21 -18.71
C LYS A 411 -39.39 -9.97 -20.07
N ASP A 412 -38.19 -9.39 -20.05
CA ASP A 412 -37.42 -9.05 -21.25
C ASP A 412 -36.56 -10.25 -21.73
N ASN A 413 -36.50 -11.33 -20.95
CA ASN A 413 -35.85 -12.58 -21.31
C ASN A 413 -36.87 -13.62 -21.80
N SER A 414 -36.44 -14.46 -22.76
CA SER A 414 -37.25 -15.57 -23.24
C SER A 414 -37.33 -16.69 -22.20
N GLU A 415 -38.34 -17.56 -22.32
CA GLU A 415 -38.49 -18.71 -21.41
C GLU A 415 -37.31 -19.68 -21.51
N VAL A 416 -36.72 -19.83 -22.70
CA VAL A 416 -35.51 -20.65 -22.93
C VAL A 416 -34.30 -20.08 -22.19
N GLU A 417 -34.06 -18.77 -22.27
CA GLU A 417 -32.94 -18.12 -21.55
C GLU A 417 -33.07 -18.28 -20.03
N LEU A 418 -34.29 -18.19 -19.51
CA LEU A 418 -34.53 -18.40 -18.08
C LEU A 418 -34.38 -19.87 -17.67
N GLU A 419 -34.79 -20.82 -18.52
CA GLU A 419 -34.54 -22.25 -18.30
C GLU A 419 -33.05 -22.58 -18.29
N GLU A 420 -32.29 -22.04 -19.24
CA GLU A 420 -30.83 -22.19 -19.29
C GLU A 420 -30.17 -21.59 -18.03
N ALA A 421 -30.55 -20.37 -17.65
CA ALA A 421 -30.03 -19.72 -16.44
C ALA A 421 -30.31 -20.53 -15.16
N VAL A 422 -31.49 -21.13 -15.03
CA VAL A 422 -31.83 -22.02 -13.90
C VAL A 422 -31.05 -23.33 -13.98
N ALA A 423 -30.82 -23.87 -15.18
CA ALA A 423 -30.01 -25.07 -15.39
C ALA A 423 -28.54 -24.84 -15.04
N GLU A 424 -27.97 -23.68 -15.36
CA GLU A 424 -26.63 -23.26 -14.93
C GLU A 424 -26.53 -23.26 -13.40
N LEU A 425 -27.49 -22.60 -12.71
CA LEU A 425 -27.54 -22.60 -11.25
C LEU A 425 -27.66 -24.00 -10.65
N ALA A 426 -28.37 -24.91 -11.31
CA ALA A 426 -28.53 -26.27 -10.84
C ALA A 426 -27.25 -27.10 -11.03
N THR A 427 -26.56 -26.88 -12.15
CA THR A 427 -25.29 -27.53 -12.48
C THR A 427 -24.22 -27.23 -11.42
N ASP A 428 -24.20 -25.98 -10.94
CA ASP A 428 -23.26 -25.52 -9.92
C ASP A 428 -23.77 -25.73 -8.48
N GLY A 429 -24.90 -26.43 -8.29
CA GLY A 429 -25.40 -26.80 -6.96
C GLY A 429 -26.07 -25.67 -6.18
N PHE A 430 -26.42 -24.56 -6.82
CA PHE A 430 -27.14 -23.45 -6.18
C PHE A 430 -28.65 -23.70 -6.06
N VAL A 431 -29.21 -24.48 -6.97
CA VAL A 431 -30.64 -24.84 -6.95
C VAL A 431 -30.82 -26.32 -7.25
N GLU A 432 -31.97 -26.86 -6.83
CA GLU A 432 -32.40 -28.21 -7.21
C GLU A 432 -33.64 -28.10 -8.09
N ILE A 433 -33.58 -28.75 -9.26
CA ILE A 433 -34.65 -28.75 -10.26
C ILE A 433 -35.59 -29.94 -10.01
N SER A 434 -36.89 -29.68 -10.11
CA SER A 434 -37.93 -30.70 -10.08
C SER A 434 -38.68 -30.72 -11.41
N HIS A 435 -38.41 -31.73 -12.23
CA HIS A 435 -39.12 -31.92 -13.49
C HIS A 435 -40.55 -32.39 -13.22
N PHE A 436 -41.53 -31.55 -13.57
CA PHE A 436 -42.93 -31.94 -13.66
C PHE A 436 -43.33 -32.00 -15.13
N SER A 437 -44.08 -33.02 -15.52
CA SER A 437 -44.59 -33.16 -16.89
C SER A 437 -45.72 -32.17 -17.14
N GLY A 438 -45.39 -30.95 -17.55
CA GLY A 438 -46.32 -29.90 -17.94
C GLY A 438 -45.54 -28.67 -18.35
N GLY A 439 -45.67 -28.24 -19.61
CA GLY A 439 -44.79 -27.22 -20.22
C GLY A 439 -44.71 -25.91 -19.44
N GLY A 440 -43.53 -25.30 -19.49
CA GLY A 440 -43.19 -24.02 -18.87
C GLY A 440 -41.91 -24.10 -18.02
N LEU A 441 -41.41 -22.95 -17.56
CA LEU A 441 -40.20 -22.82 -16.73
C LEU A 441 -40.16 -23.89 -15.63
N THR A 442 -39.08 -24.68 -15.61
CA THR A 442 -38.94 -25.81 -14.69
C THR A 442 -38.97 -25.34 -13.23
N ASN A 443 -39.76 -26.03 -12.39
CA ASN A 443 -39.79 -25.73 -10.96
C ASN A 443 -38.43 -26.01 -10.32
N PHE A 444 -37.97 -25.10 -9.49
CA PHE A 444 -36.71 -25.25 -8.76
C PHE A 444 -36.82 -24.67 -7.36
N ARG A 445 -35.93 -25.12 -6.47
CA ARG A 445 -35.78 -24.60 -5.11
C ARG A 445 -34.33 -24.21 -4.85
N PRO A 446 -34.06 -23.13 -4.11
CA PRO A 446 -32.72 -22.74 -3.73
C PRO A 446 -32.12 -23.72 -2.72
N LEU A 447 -30.81 -23.90 -2.82
CA LEU A 447 -29.98 -24.63 -1.86
C LEU A 447 -29.21 -23.65 -0.98
N LEU A 448 -28.60 -24.17 0.08
CA LEU A 448 -27.87 -23.38 1.05
C LEU A 448 -26.77 -22.52 0.40
N ASP A 449 -26.04 -23.08 -0.55
CA ASP A 449 -24.90 -22.41 -1.19
C ASP A 449 -25.32 -21.18 -2.01
N LEU A 450 -26.56 -21.13 -2.50
CA LEU A 450 -27.09 -19.93 -3.15
C LEU A 450 -27.12 -18.77 -2.16
N TYR A 451 -27.59 -19.01 -0.93
CA TYR A 451 -27.67 -17.95 0.08
C TYR A 451 -26.29 -17.56 0.60
N LEU A 452 -25.39 -18.53 0.82
CA LEU A 452 -24.03 -18.23 1.26
C LEU A 452 -23.23 -17.44 0.22
N THR A 453 -23.55 -17.60 -1.07
CA THR A 453 -22.85 -16.92 -2.17
C THR A 453 -23.48 -15.59 -2.54
N PHE A 454 -24.81 -15.53 -2.65
CA PHE A 454 -25.51 -14.37 -3.21
C PHE A 454 -26.11 -13.42 -2.17
N ASP A 455 -26.10 -13.73 -0.86
CA ASP A 455 -26.58 -12.80 0.17
C ASP A 455 -25.70 -11.55 0.30
N GLY A 456 -24.42 -11.64 -0.04
CA GLY A 456 -23.52 -10.48 -0.11
C GLY A 456 -23.97 -9.49 -1.18
N PRO A 457 -24.03 -9.88 -2.46
CA PRO A 457 -24.58 -9.04 -3.52
C PRO A 457 -26.06 -8.64 -3.32
N ALA A 458 -26.88 -9.49 -2.69
CA ALA A 458 -28.29 -9.19 -2.44
C ALA A 458 -28.50 -8.10 -1.38
N PHE A 459 -27.77 -8.18 -0.26
CA PHE A 459 -28.07 -7.39 0.95
C PHE A 459 -26.87 -6.67 1.57
N GLY A 460 -25.67 -6.75 0.96
CA GLY A 460 -24.43 -6.24 1.54
C GLY A 460 -23.98 -6.98 2.80
N ARG A 461 -24.36 -8.27 2.93
CA ARG A 461 -24.07 -9.10 4.10
C ARG A 461 -22.75 -9.84 3.93
N ASP A 462 -22.20 -10.31 5.05
CA ASP A 462 -21.04 -11.20 5.06
C ASP A 462 -21.44 -12.54 5.69
N PRO A 463 -21.87 -13.53 4.88
CA PRO A 463 -22.27 -14.84 5.37
C PRO A 463 -21.16 -15.59 6.13
N VAL A 464 -19.89 -15.30 5.86
CA VAL A 464 -18.76 -15.90 6.56
C VAL A 464 -18.65 -15.32 7.97
N ALA A 465 -18.64 -14.00 8.11
CA ALA A 465 -18.65 -13.34 9.41
C ALA A 465 -19.91 -13.68 10.23
N ASP A 466 -21.06 -13.79 9.57
CA ASP A 466 -22.30 -14.20 10.21
C ASP A 466 -22.20 -15.64 10.74
N THR A 467 -21.64 -16.56 9.95
CA THR A 467 -21.37 -17.94 10.36
C THR A 467 -20.47 -18.02 11.57
N VAL A 468 -19.38 -17.25 11.59
CA VAL A 468 -18.48 -17.16 12.75
C VAL A 468 -19.25 -16.70 13.99
N THR A 469 -20.03 -15.62 13.86
CA THR A 469 -20.77 -15.02 14.97
C THR A 469 -21.74 -16.02 15.60
N VAL A 470 -22.59 -16.67 14.79
CA VAL A 470 -23.58 -17.63 15.30
C VAL A 470 -22.91 -18.88 15.86
N THR A 471 -21.81 -19.35 15.26
CA THR A 471 -21.06 -20.51 15.76
C THR A 471 -20.45 -20.24 17.13
N GLU A 472 -19.89 -19.04 17.36
CA GLU A 472 -19.33 -18.66 18.66
C GLU A 472 -20.41 -18.56 19.73
N LEU A 473 -21.59 -18.01 19.40
CA LEU A 473 -22.74 -18.01 20.30
C LEU A 473 -23.19 -19.43 20.67
N ALA A 474 -23.22 -20.35 19.70
CA ALA A 474 -23.54 -21.76 19.96
C ALA A 474 -22.48 -22.42 20.87
N LEU A 475 -21.19 -22.17 20.61
CA LEU A 475 -20.07 -22.71 21.39
C LEU A 475 -19.93 -22.10 22.80
N ALA A 476 -20.63 -21.01 23.12
CA ALA A 476 -20.65 -20.44 24.46
C ALA A 476 -21.57 -21.21 25.43
N ARG A 477 -22.49 -22.03 24.92
CA ARG A 477 -23.47 -22.77 25.73
C ARG A 477 -23.00 -24.21 26.00
N PRO A 478 -23.10 -24.73 27.24
CA PRO A 478 -22.59 -26.06 27.59
C PRO A 478 -23.45 -27.21 27.03
N ASP A 479 -24.76 -26.99 26.82
CA ASP A 479 -25.74 -28.02 26.46
C ASP A 479 -26.32 -27.83 25.04
N SER A 480 -27.44 -28.52 24.74
CA SER A 480 -28.20 -28.35 23.51
C SER A 480 -28.57 -26.88 23.25
N VAL A 481 -28.34 -26.42 22.03
CA VAL A 481 -28.56 -25.04 21.61
C VAL A 481 -29.84 -24.96 20.77
N ARG A 482 -30.83 -24.19 21.23
CA ARG A 482 -32.05 -23.93 20.47
C ARG A 482 -31.83 -22.78 19.49
N GLY A 483 -32.21 -22.97 18.23
CA GLY A 483 -32.08 -21.95 17.18
C GLY A 483 -32.88 -20.70 17.48
N GLU A 484 -34.07 -20.81 18.08
CA GLU A 484 -34.93 -19.67 18.46
C GLU A 484 -34.24 -18.75 19.47
N GLU A 485 -33.49 -19.32 20.40
CA GLU A 485 -32.75 -18.56 21.41
C GLU A 485 -31.51 -17.88 20.80
N LEU A 486 -30.87 -18.50 19.82
CA LEU A 486 -29.77 -17.88 19.09
C LEU A 486 -30.27 -16.74 18.19
N LEU A 487 -31.38 -16.95 17.47
CA LEU A 487 -32.03 -15.93 16.66
C LEU A 487 -32.43 -14.71 17.50
N ALA A 488 -33.05 -14.94 18.66
CA ALA A 488 -33.41 -13.86 19.57
C ALA A 488 -32.17 -13.10 20.10
N GLN A 489 -31.05 -13.81 20.31
CA GLN A 489 -29.81 -13.22 20.79
C GLN A 489 -29.06 -12.42 19.73
N THR A 490 -29.10 -12.82 18.45
CA THR A 490 -28.48 -12.05 17.37
C THR A 490 -29.27 -10.80 17.02
N GLY A 491 -30.58 -10.79 17.28
CA GLY A 491 -31.48 -9.72 16.85
C GLY A 491 -31.67 -9.65 15.33
N TRP A 492 -31.34 -10.73 14.63
CA TRP A 492 -31.45 -10.79 13.17
C TRP A 492 -32.85 -11.16 12.72
N ASP A 493 -33.15 -10.83 11.45
CA ASP A 493 -34.31 -11.39 10.78
C ASP A 493 -34.10 -12.88 10.48
N LEU A 494 -35.21 -13.59 10.31
CA LEU A 494 -35.22 -15.03 10.06
C LEU A 494 -34.45 -15.41 8.79
N ARG A 495 -34.57 -14.60 7.73
CA ARG A 495 -33.95 -14.85 6.42
C ARG A 495 -32.42 -14.76 6.46
N ARG A 496 -31.87 -13.86 7.28
CA ARG A 496 -30.43 -13.78 7.55
C ARG A 496 -29.94 -14.96 8.40
N PHE A 497 -30.70 -15.36 9.41
CA PHE A 497 -30.26 -16.36 10.38
C PHE A 497 -30.33 -17.80 9.87
N ASN A 498 -31.42 -18.18 9.18
CA ASN A 498 -31.68 -19.58 8.81
C ASN A 498 -30.57 -20.23 7.99
N PRO A 499 -30.09 -19.63 6.87
CA PRO A 499 -29.01 -20.22 6.08
C PRO A 499 -27.74 -20.41 6.91
N ILE A 500 -27.41 -19.44 7.77
CA ILE A 500 -26.24 -19.48 8.63
C ILE A 500 -26.35 -20.62 9.65
N PHE A 501 -27.51 -20.79 10.27
CA PHE A 501 -27.70 -21.86 11.24
C PHE A 501 -27.70 -23.24 10.60
N GLU A 502 -28.22 -23.35 9.37
CA GLU A 502 -28.15 -24.56 8.56
C GLU A 502 -26.72 -24.89 8.13
N HIS A 503 -25.91 -23.89 7.78
CA HIS A 503 -24.50 -24.04 7.47
C HIS A 503 -23.71 -24.60 8.65
N ILE A 504 -23.99 -24.11 9.87
CA ILE A 504 -23.39 -24.64 11.10
C ILE A 504 -23.82 -26.09 11.33
N ALA A 505 -25.11 -26.39 11.12
CA ALA A 505 -25.63 -27.74 11.29
C ALA A 505 -24.99 -28.74 10.31
N ALA A 506 -24.66 -28.31 9.09
CA ALA A 506 -23.97 -29.13 8.09
C ALA A 506 -22.54 -29.51 8.50
N GLN A 507 -21.95 -28.79 9.47
CA GLN A 507 -20.62 -29.10 10.01
C GLN A 507 -20.63 -30.16 11.10
N ILE A 508 -21.77 -30.73 11.48
CA ILE A 508 -21.84 -31.76 12.52
C ILE A 508 -22.68 -32.96 12.05
N PRO A 509 -22.50 -34.16 12.62
CA PRO A 509 -23.27 -35.33 12.20
C PRO A 509 -24.78 -35.18 12.49
N ASP A 510 -25.63 -35.76 11.64
CA ASP A 510 -27.10 -35.63 11.74
C ASP A 510 -27.69 -36.03 13.10
N ARG A 511 -27.03 -36.91 13.87
CA ARG A 511 -27.44 -37.26 15.25
C ARG A 511 -27.55 -36.06 16.19
N GLY A 512 -26.79 -35.00 15.90
CA GLY A 512 -26.77 -33.75 16.68
C GLY A 512 -27.76 -32.70 16.17
N VAL A 513 -28.50 -32.95 15.08
CA VAL A 513 -29.34 -31.93 14.44
C VAL A 513 -30.81 -32.30 14.57
N ARG A 514 -31.62 -31.41 15.19
CA ARG A 514 -33.07 -31.57 15.29
C ARG A 514 -33.78 -30.63 14.32
N ARG A 515 -34.72 -31.18 13.56
CA ARG A 515 -35.63 -30.45 12.67
C ARG A 515 -37.06 -30.77 13.09
N TYR A 516 -37.78 -29.81 13.65
CA TYR A 516 -39.18 -29.97 14.05
C TYR A 516 -40.10 -29.53 12.91
N LEU A 517 -41.08 -30.37 12.56
CA LEU A 517 -42.14 -29.99 11.64
C LEU A 517 -43.00 -28.88 12.27
N GLY A 518 -43.20 -27.77 11.55
CA GLY A 518 -44.01 -26.63 11.99
C GLY A 518 -43.23 -25.45 12.59
N THR A 519 -41.90 -25.53 12.72
CA THR A 519 -41.08 -24.35 13.06
C THR A 519 -40.71 -23.56 11.80
N LYS A 520 -40.53 -22.24 11.93
CA LYS A 520 -40.03 -21.39 10.84
C LYS A 520 -38.51 -21.52 10.61
N LEU A 521 -37.80 -22.21 11.50
CA LEU A 521 -36.37 -22.50 11.36
C LEU A 521 -36.15 -23.79 10.57
N SER A 522 -35.18 -23.79 9.63
CA SER A 522 -34.78 -25.00 8.91
C SER A 522 -34.07 -26.02 9.81
N VAL A 523 -33.39 -25.53 10.85
CA VAL A 523 -32.81 -26.31 11.94
C VAL A 523 -33.33 -25.75 13.25
N SER A 524 -33.91 -26.60 14.11
CA SER A 524 -34.56 -26.14 15.33
C SER A 524 -33.61 -26.14 16.53
N SER A 525 -32.72 -27.13 16.63
CA SER A 525 -31.70 -27.16 17.69
C SER A 525 -30.50 -28.03 17.32
N LEU A 526 -29.35 -27.72 17.91
CA LEU A 526 -28.10 -28.49 17.83
C LEU A 526 -27.78 -29.09 19.19
N HIS A 527 -27.51 -30.39 19.24
CA HIS A 527 -26.94 -31.07 20.40
C HIS A 527 -25.45 -31.31 20.12
N LEU A 528 -24.58 -30.58 20.83
CA LEU A 528 -23.14 -30.54 20.54
C LEU A 528 -22.37 -31.43 21.53
N LEU A 529 -21.88 -32.57 21.06
CA LEU A 529 -20.92 -33.39 21.79
C LEU A 529 -19.53 -32.76 21.78
N ALA A 530 -18.61 -33.24 22.62
CA ALA A 530 -17.25 -32.69 22.71
C ALA A 530 -16.52 -32.69 21.34
N GLU A 531 -16.69 -33.74 20.54
CA GLU A 531 -16.17 -33.86 19.18
C GLU A 531 -16.76 -32.82 18.21
N ASP A 532 -18.08 -32.60 18.25
CA ASP A 532 -18.77 -31.57 17.44
C ASP A 532 -18.25 -30.17 17.78
N ARG A 533 -18.03 -29.90 19.08
CA ARG A 533 -17.47 -28.62 19.52
C ARG A 533 -16.04 -28.41 19.02
N VAL A 534 -15.22 -29.46 18.98
CA VAL A 534 -13.87 -29.39 18.39
C VAL A 534 -13.95 -29.13 16.89
N GLN A 535 -14.87 -29.79 16.19
CA GLN A 535 -15.11 -29.59 14.76
C GLN A 535 -15.54 -28.14 14.46
N LEU A 536 -16.50 -27.59 15.21
CA LEU A 536 -16.95 -26.22 15.06
C LEU A 536 -15.86 -25.19 15.41
N LYS A 537 -15.03 -25.44 16.43
CA LYS A 537 -13.87 -24.57 16.72
C LYS A 537 -12.86 -24.54 15.57
N ARG A 538 -12.59 -25.71 14.96
CA ARG A 538 -11.71 -25.80 13.77
C ARG A 538 -12.34 -25.13 12.56
N PHE A 539 -13.65 -25.25 12.40
CA PHE A 539 -14.40 -24.57 11.35
C PHE A 539 -14.30 -23.05 11.47
N VAL A 540 -14.56 -22.48 12.65
CA VAL A 540 -14.37 -21.04 12.92
C VAL A 540 -12.92 -20.60 12.67
N ALA A 541 -11.94 -21.41 13.09
CA ALA A 541 -10.54 -21.08 12.85
C ALA A 541 -10.19 -21.00 11.35
N ARG A 542 -10.76 -21.86 10.50
CA ARG A 542 -10.61 -21.80 9.04
C ARG A 542 -11.29 -20.58 8.43
N LEU A 543 -12.44 -20.17 8.94
CA LEU A 543 -13.15 -18.99 8.43
C LEU A 543 -12.48 -17.66 8.82
N LYS A 544 -11.70 -17.65 9.91
CA LYS A 544 -10.98 -16.44 10.38
C LYS A 544 -9.56 -16.29 9.80
N SER A 545 -9.03 -17.34 9.16
CA SER A 545 -7.63 -17.43 8.70
C SER A 545 -7.46 -16.98 7.27
#